data_AF-A0A5S9IPK7-F1
#
_entry.id   AF-A0A5S9IPK7-F1
#
_cell.length_a   1.000
_cell.length_b   1.000
_cell.length_c   1.000
_cell.angle_alpha   90.00
_cell.angle_beta   90.00
_cell.angle_gamma   90.00
#
_symmetry.space_group_name_H-M   'P 1'
#
loop_
_entity.id
_entity.type
_entity.pdbx_description
1 polymer ?
#
loop_
_entity_poly.entity_id
_entity_poly.type
_entity_poly.pdbx_seq_one_letter_code
_entity_poly.pdbx_strand_id
1 'polypeptide(L)'
;MSKNSWYSLLLNKKLWIAAQLFISIIRDYRHGKLQEMHPAKIMLVAFTCVYIISPIDILPDFFLIIGWIDDLCLMYALCKFLHRELRAYCEKKGWEAQWALLQSDEK
;
A
#
# COMPACT_ATOMS: atom_id res chain seq x y z
N MET A 1 -0.58 -32.13 -7.26
CA MET A 1 -0.73 -30.88 -8.03
C MET A 1 -0.14 -29.74 -7.23
N SER A 2 0.96 -29.14 -7.71
CA SER A 2 1.72 -28.08 -7.04
C SER A 2 0.83 -26.85 -6.78
N LYS A 3 0.62 -26.52 -5.51
CA LYS A 3 -0.16 -25.36 -5.05
C LYS A 3 0.62 -24.04 -5.21
N ASN A 4 1.75 -24.03 -5.93
CA ASN A 4 2.76 -22.97 -5.77
C ASN A 4 2.66 -21.91 -6.88
N SER A 5 1.93 -22.18 -7.97
CA SER A 5 1.84 -21.32 -9.15
C SER A 5 0.78 -20.20 -8.98
N TRP A 6 -0.42 -20.54 -8.52
CA TRP A 6 -1.57 -19.62 -8.50
C TRP A 6 -1.48 -18.51 -7.44
N TYR A 7 -0.92 -18.79 -6.26
CA TYR A 7 -0.75 -17.77 -5.22
C TYR A 7 0.24 -16.69 -5.63
N SER A 8 1.35 -17.05 -6.27
CA SER A 8 2.32 -16.07 -6.75
C SER A 8 1.70 -15.13 -7.79
N LEU A 9 0.82 -15.63 -8.65
CA LEU A 9 0.09 -14.82 -9.65
C LEU A 9 -0.91 -13.86 -9.00
N LEU A 10 -1.66 -14.34 -8.01
CA LEU A 10 -2.61 -13.50 -7.27
C LEU A 10 -1.88 -12.44 -6.44
N LEU A 11 -0.82 -12.84 -5.72
CA LEU A 11 0.01 -11.96 -4.91
C LEU A 11 0.67 -10.89 -5.77
N ASN A 12 1.27 -11.26 -6.90
CA ASN A 12 1.86 -10.31 -7.84
C ASN A 12 0.81 -9.30 -8.33
N LYS A 13 -0.38 -9.77 -8.76
CA LYS A 13 -1.47 -8.86 -9.18
C LYS A 13 -1.90 -7.90 -8.08
N LYS A 14 -2.03 -8.37 -6.84
CA LYS A 14 -2.40 -7.51 -5.69
C LYS A 14 -1.33 -6.48 -5.40
N LEU A 15 -0.06 -6.88 -5.38
CA LEU A 15 1.08 -5.97 -5.18
C LEU A 15 1.10 -4.89 -6.27
N TRP A 16 0.88 -5.26 -7.53
CA TRP A 16 0.77 -4.32 -8.64
C TRP A 16 -0.39 -3.33 -8.47
N ILE A 17 -1.58 -3.80 -8.09
CA ILE A 17 -2.75 -2.94 -7.87
C ILE A 17 -2.52 -1.99 -6.69
N ALA A 18 -1.94 -2.48 -5.59
CA ALA A 18 -1.61 -1.67 -4.41
C ALA A 18 -0.58 -0.58 -4.76
N ALA A 19 0.47 -0.93 -5.51
CA ALA A 19 1.46 0.03 -5.99
C ALA A 19 0.81 1.13 -6.88
N GLN A 20 -0.07 0.73 -7.82
CA GLN A 20 -0.81 1.68 -8.64
C GLN A 20 -1.72 2.60 -7.82
N LEU A 21 -2.34 2.08 -6.76
CA LEU A 21 -3.19 2.85 -5.85
C LEU A 21 -2.37 3.93 -5.13
N PHE A 22 -1.24 3.54 -4.51
CA PHE A 22 -0.39 4.49 -3.80
C PHE A 22 0.23 5.55 -4.72
N ILE A 23 0.71 5.16 -5.89
CA ILE A 23 1.23 6.11 -6.89
C ILE A 23 0.13 7.09 -7.32
N SER A 24 -1.10 6.61 -7.52
CA SER A 24 -2.23 7.47 -7.89
C SER A 24 -2.58 8.47 -6.79
N ILE A 25 -2.56 8.05 -5.52
CA ILE A 25 -2.78 8.93 -4.36
C ILE A 25 -1.70 10.02 -4.30
N ILE A 26 -0.42 9.66 -4.43
CA ILE A 26 0.69 10.62 -4.43
C ILE A 26 0.55 11.60 -5.59
N ARG A 27 0.24 11.10 -6.79
CA ARG A 27 0.08 11.95 -7.97
C ARG A 27 -1.08 12.92 -7.80
N ASP A 28 -2.24 12.44 -7.37
CA ASP A 28 -3.43 13.29 -7.24
C ASP A 28 -3.30 14.25 -6.04
N TYR A 29 -2.50 13.92 -5.02
CA TYR A 29 -2.11 14.84 -3.94
C TYR A 29 -1.25 16.00 -4.46
N ARG A 30 -0.25 15.72 -5.30
CA ARG A 30 0.58 16.76 -5.94
C ARG A 30 -0.25 17.73 -6.80
N HIS A 31 -1.39 17.30 -7.31
CA HIS A 31 -2.32 18.13 -8.08
C HIS A 31 -3.35 18.87 -7.19
N GLY A 32 -3.25 18.76 -5.86
CA GLY A 32 -4.15 19.43 -4.92
C GLY A 32 -5.56 18.83 -4.87
N LYS A 33 -5.80 17.66 -5.49
CA LYS A 33 -7.14 17.05 -5.59
C LYS A 33 -7.55 16.25 -4.34
N LEU A 34 -6.64 16.07 -3.38
CA LEU A 34 -6.83 15.33 -2.13
C LEU A 34 -6.86 16.23 -0.87
N GLN A 35 -7.42 17.43 -0.96
CA GLN A 35 -7.53 18.34 0.19
C GLN A 35 -8.35 17.78 1.38
N GLU A 36 -9.20 16.78 1.14
CA GLU A 36 -10.02 16.14 2.18
C GLU A 36 -9.22 15.12 3.03
N MET A 37 -8.07 14.63 2.54
CA MET A 37 -7.25 13.70 3.30
C MET A 37 -6.28 14.46 4.22
N HIS A 38 -6.26 14.06 5.50
CA HIS A 38 -5.33 14.62 6.48
C HIS A 38 -3.87 14.43 6.02
N PRO A 39 -3.02 15.47 6.03
CA PRO A 39 -1.67 15.42 5.46
C PRO A 39 -0.79 14.33 6.10
N ALA A 40 -1.02 14.00 7.38
CA ALA A 40 -0.35 12.89 8.06
C ALA A 40 -0.54 11.53 7.36
N LYS A 41 -1.72 11.27 6.79
CA LYS A 41 -2.02 10.01 6.09
C LYS A 41 -1.30 9.94 4.74
N ILE A 42 -1.14 11.09 4.10
CA ILE A 42 -0.43 11.23 2.84
C ILE A 42 1.06 11.07 3.05
N MET A 43 1.60 11.62 4.14
CA MET A 43 2.96 11.32 4.59
C MET A 43 3.15 9.82 4.82
N LEU A 44 2.19 9.14 5.47
CA LEU A 44 2.26 7.70 5.71
C LEU A 44 2.32 6.88 4.41
N VAL A 45 1.47 7.22 3.42
CA VAL A 45 1.53 6.61 2.07
C VAL A 45 2.87 6.89 1.39
N ALA A 46 3.35 8.14 1.48
CA ALA A 46 4.64 8.52 0.90
C ALA A 46 5.81 7.76 1.55
N PHE A 47 5.83 7.63 2.88
CA PHE A 47 6.81 6.84 3.62
C PHE A 47 6.82 5.38 3.16
N THR A 48 5.65 4.76 3.02
CA THR A 48 5.54 3.38 2.50
C THR A 48 6.05 3.28 1.06
N CYS A 49 5.76 4.25 0.19
CA CYS A 49 6.30 4.26 -1.16
C CYS A 49 7.83 4.43 -1.21
N VAL A 50 8.39 5.31 -0.38
CA VAL A 50 9.84 5.48 -0.28
C VAL A 50 10.49 4.21 0.25
N TYR A 51 9.87 3.55 1.24
CA TYR A 51 10.31 2.27 1.78
C TYR A 51 10.38 1.18 0.70
N ILE A 52 9.36 1.10 -0.17
CA ILE A 52 9.32 0.13 -1.29
C ILE A 52 10.43 0.40 -2.32
N ILE A 53 10.76 1.68 -2.57
CA ILE A 53 11.75 2.07 -3.58
C ILE A 53 13.18 1.92 -3.07
N SER A 54 13.43 2.25 -1.81
CA SER A 54 14.73 2.10 -1.16
C SER A 54 14.53 1.86 0.34
N PRO A 55 14.54 0.59 0.80
CA PRO A 55 14.39 0.26 2.22
C PRO A 55 15.61 0.66 3.07
N ILE A 56 16.69 1.20 2.47
CA ILE A 56 18.03 1.30 3.07
C ILE A 56 18.36 2.72 3.57
N ASP A 57 17.76 3.77 3.03
CA ASP A 57 18.36 5.13 3.11
C ASP A 57 17.84 6.04 4.25
N ILE A 58 16.90 5.60 5.08
CA ILE A 58 16.26 6.44 6.13
C ILE A 58 16.67 6.05 7.56
N LEU A 59 17.25 4.86 7.75
CA LEU A 59 17.62 4.35 9.08
C LEU A 59 19.14 4.22 9.18
N PRO A 60 19.84 5.06 9.97
CA PRO A 60 21.22 4.76 10.32
C PRO A 60 21.22 3.57 11.29
N ASP A 61 21.75 2.42 10.85
CA ASP A 61 22.35 1.35 11.66
C ASP A 61 21.62 0.76 12.91
N PHE A 62 20.29 0.89 13.09
CA PHE A 62 19.64 0.47 14.37
C PHE A 62 18.82 -0.83 14.41
N PHE A 63 18.48 -1.50 13.31
CA PHE A 63 17.57 -2.67 13.34
C PHE A 63 18.11 -3.91 12.62
N LEU A 64 19.33 -4.35 12.98
CA LEU A 64 20.03 -5.48 12.34
C LEU A 64 19.40 -6.90 12.53
N ILE A 65 18.19 -7.07 13.08
CA ILE A 65 17.62 -8.42 13.32
C ILE A 65 16.12 -8.57 12.92
N ILE A 66 15.36 -7.51 12.66
CA ILE A 66 13.88 -7.58 12.51
C ILE A 66 13.37 -7.25 11.09
N GLY A 67 14.27 -6.94 10.14
CA GLY A 67 13.91 -6.29 8.87
C GLY A 67 13.05 -7.04 7.84
N TRP A 68 12.67 -8.31 8.04
CA TRP A 68 11.89 -9.06 7.03
C TRP A 68 10.41 -9.23 7.38
N ILE A 69 10.09 -9.24 8.67
CA ILE A 69 8.70 -9.35 9.15
C ILE A 69 8.05 -7.96 9.14
N ASP A 70 8.86 -6.91 9.28
CA ASP A 70 8.39 -5.52 9.38
C ASP A 70 7.68 -5.03 8.12
N ASP A 71 8.08 -5.44 6.90
CA ASP A 71 7.50 -4.91 5.65
C ASP A 71 6.04 -5.31 5.45
N LEU A 72 5.73 -6.58 5.69
CA LEU A 72 4.37 -7.10 5.60
C LEU A 72 3.52 -6.58 6.77
N CYS A 73 4.11 -6.47 7.96
CA CYS A 73 3.42 -5.97 9.13
C CYS A 73 3.09 -4.48 8.99
N LEU A 74 4.04 -3.67 8.49
CA LEU A 74 3.89 -2.26 8.20
C LEU A 74 2.88 -2.02 7.09
N MET A 75 2.97 -2.75 5.98
CA MET A 75 2.00 -2.65 4.88
C MET A 75 0.58 -3.04 5.34
N TYR A 76 0.46 -4.11 6.12
CA TYR A 76 -0.82 -4.55 6.70
C TYR A 76 -1.37 -3.53 7.69
N ALA A 77 -0.55 -3.05 8.62
CA ALA A 77 -0.94 -2.04 9.60
C ALA A 77 -1.35 -0.72 8.93
N LEU A 78 -0.60 -0.29 7.91
CA LEU A 78 -0.90 0.89 7.11
C LEU A 78 -2.22 0.74 6.36
N CYS A 79 -2.42 -0.39 5.67
CA CYS A 79 -3.64 -0.67 4.91
C CYS A 79 -4.86 -0.70 5.85
N LYS A 80 -4.70 -1.30 7.03
CA LYS A 80 -5.74 -1.34 8.07
C LYS A 80 -6.02 0.04 8.67
N PHE A 81 -4.99 0.83 8.94
CA PHE A 81 -5.11 2.18 9.50
C PHE A 81 -5.74 3.16 8.50
N LEU A 82 -5.40 3.04 7.22
CA LEU A 82 -5.88 3.88 6.13
C LEU A 82 -7.08 3.27 5.37
N HIS A 83 -7.67 2.20 5.90
CA HIS A 83 -8.69 1.43 5.17
C HIS A 83 -9.88 2.29 4.72
N ARG A 84 -10.32 3.21 5.58
CA ARG A 84 -11.46 4.09 5.28
C ARG A 84 -11.12 5.10 4.19
N GLU A 85 -9.89 5.61 4.21
CA GLU A 85 -9.41 6.64 3.30
C GLU A 85 -9.05 6.06 1.94
N LEU A 86 -8.42 4.88 1.92
CA LEU A 86 -8.17 4.11 0.70
C LEU A 86 -9.49 3.71 0.05
N ARG A 87 -10.49 3.28 0.84
CA ARG A 87 -11.84 3.00 0.34
C ARG A 87 -12.49 4.25 -0.26
N ALA A 88 -12.56 5.35 0.49
CA ALA A 88 -13.17 6.59 0.00
C ALA A 88 -12.46 7.13 -1.26
N TYR A 89 -11.14 7.00 -1.33
CA TYR A 89 -10.37 7.35 -2.52
C TYR A 89 -10.69 6.44 -3.71
N CYS A 90 -10.77 5.12 -3.50
CA CYS A 90 -11.17 4.16 -4.53
C CYS A 90 -12.59 4.45 -5.04
N GLU A 91 -13.54 4.73 -4.16
CA GLU A 91 -14.92 5.08 -4.51
C GLU A 91 -14.96 6.34 -5.38
N LYS A 92 -14.23 7.38 -4.98
CA LYS A 92 -14.13 8.65 -5.74
C LYS A 92 -13.49 8.46 -7.13
N LYS A 93 -12.60 7.48 -7.28
CA LYS A 93 -11.92 7.13 -8.54
C LYS A 93 -12.65 6.09 -9.39
N GLY A 94 -13.65 5.40 -8.85
CA GLY A 94 -14.29 4.25 -9.49
C GLY A 94 -13.42 2.98 -9.48
N TRP A 95 -12.53 2.81 -8.49
CA TRP A 95 -11.62 1.67 -8.35
C TRP A 95 -12.20 0.52 -7.51
N GLU A 96 -13.53 0.43 -7.38
CA GLU A 96 -14.24 -0.56 -6.55
C GLU A 96 -13.83 -2.00 -6.87
N ALA A 97 -13.65 -2.34 -8.15
CA ALA A 97 -13.22 -3.66 -8.57
C ALA A 97 -11.80 -4.00 -8.08
N GLN A 98 -10.89 -3.02 -8.12
CA GLN A 98 -9.51 -3.18 -7.65
C GLN A 98 -9.45 -3.26 -6.12
N TRP A 99 -10.29 -2.48 -5.44
CA TRP A 99 -10.43 -2.52 -3.99
C TRP A 99 -10.96 -3.88 -3.51
N ALA A 100 -11.97 -4.44 -4.18
CA ALA A 100 -12.48 -5.77 -3.89
C ALA A 100 -11.42 -6.87 -4.10
N LEU A 101 -10.58 -6.75 -5.14
CA LEU A 101 -9.47 -7.67 -5.38
C LEU A 101 -8.40 -7.60 -4.28
N LEU A 102 -8.12 -6.41 -3.75
CA LEU A 102 -7.19 -6.24 -2.63
C LEU A 102 -7.68 -6.96 -1.36
N GLN A 103 -8.99 -6.97 -1.10
CA GLN A 103 -9.57 -7.63 0.09
C GLN A 103 -9.87 -9.13 -0.07
N SER A 104 -9.62 -9.70 -1.25
CA SER A 104 -10.01 -11.07 -1.58
C SER A 104 -9.37 -12.19 -0.73
N ASP A 105 -8.33 -11.91 0.06
CA ASP A 105 -7.68 -12.92 0.94
C ASP A 105 -8.15 -12.85 2.40
N GLU A 106 -8.98 -11.86 2.77
CA GLU A 106 -9.41 -11.67 4.17
C GLU A 106 -10.68 -12.48 4.55
N LYS A 107 -10.99 -13.55 3.81
CA LYS A 107 -12.11 -14.47 4.08
C LYS A 107 -11.64 -15.89 4.38
#